data_AF-A0A3N0W0Y7-F1
#
_entry.id   AF-A0A3N0W0Y7-F1
#
_cell.length_a   1.000
_cell.length_b   1.000
_cell.length_c   1.000
_cell.angle_alpha   90.00
_cell.angle_beta   90.00
_cell.angle_gamma   90.00
#
_symmetry.space_group_name_H-M   'P 1'
#
loop_
_entity.id
_entity.type
_entity.pdbx_description
1 polymer ?
#
loop_
_entity_poly.entity_id
_entity_poly.type
_entity_poly.pdbx_seq_one_letter_code
_entity_poly.pdbx_strand_id
1 'polypeptide(L)'
;MKKTIILFLISLLIVESCNVNSEIIYHKDAASTSVSDIDTREFIAEMKAMTPDSLQQKEFGELDKLPASWTNLYDLEKKEGKLKTANQDSIRIMKKIFMKSNKESNEPSGFSIKLEHFTPEDYLALKSYTKDEKLPLDQNIFNTWDGKTLTINTKNFNLKNIEEALRSKSSNEESEKMEGMMMMFFKKIGTTLRFENKIKSITGKHDWLTKIDDYSVRIEYDLKTMYDKEAKFKNADPTITIVTE
;
A
#
# COMPACT_ATOMS: atom_id res chain seq x y z
N MET A 1 -21.35 30.55 -40.88
CA MET A 1 -21.76 29.20 -40.44
C MET A 1 -20.54 28.31 -40.34
N LYS A 2 -20.42 27.59 -39.22
CA LYS A 2 -19.54 26.44 -38.92
C LYS A 2 -18.02 26.66 -38.88
N LYS A 3 -17.54 27.17 -37.74
CA LYS A 3 -16.21 26.83 -37.19
C LYS A 3 -16.36 26.58 -35.68
N THR A 4 -17.04 25.49 -35.34
CA THR A 4 -17.23 25.05 -33.95
C THR A 4 -17.01 23.55 -33.88
N ILE A 5 -15.79 23.09 -34.20
CA ILE A 5 -15.34 21.72 -33.91
C ILE A 5 -13.83 21.77 -33.62
N ILE A 6 -13.41 22.54 -32.61
CA ILE A 6 -12.12 22.32 -31.91
C ILE A 6 -12.34 22.76 -30.45
N LEU A 7 -13.13 21.99 -29.69
CA LEU A 7 -13.18 22.15 -28.23
C LEU A 7 -13.51 20.81 -27.52
N PHE A 8 -13.02 19.70 -28.07
CA PHE A 8 -13.17 18.35 -27.50
C PHE A 8 -11.90 17.51 -27.74
N LEU A 9 -10.74 18.11 -27.52
CA LEU A 9 -9.43 17.45 -27.68
C LEU A 9 -8.47 17.73 -26.50
N ILE A 10 -9.03 18.06 -25.32
CA ILE A 10 -8.28 18.11 -24.05
C ILE A 10 -8.82 17.09 -23.03
N SER A 11 -9.85 16.30 -23.38
CA SER A 11 -10.46 15.31 -22.48
C SER A 11 -9.86 13.89 -22.58
N LEU A 12 -8.61 13.75 -23.01
CA LEU A 12 -7.91 12.47 -23.07
C LEU A 12 -6.43 12.64 -22.69
N LEU A 13 -6.19 13.25 -21.53
CA LEU A 13 -5.07 12.80 -20.72
C LEU A 13 -5.65 11.69 -19.85
N ILE A 14 -5.25 10.45 -20.11
CA ILE A 14 -5.48 9.34 -19.18
C ILE A 14 -4.62 9.71 -17.97
N VAL A 15 -5.25 10.23 -16.93
CA VAL A 15 -4.56 10.74 -15.74
C VAL A 15 -4.43 9.58 -14.76
N GLU A 16 -3.19 9.10 -14.60
CA GLU A 16 -2.79 8.03 -13.69
C GLU A 16 -1.89 8.66 -12.62
N SER A 17 -2.25 8.64 -11.33
CA SER A 17 -1.80 9.72 -10.43
C SER A 17 -1.11 9.31 -9.10
N CYS A 18 -1.03 8.02 -8.77
CA CYS A 18 -0.37 7.50 -7.58
C CYS A 18 0.56 6.30 -7.86
N ASN A 19 1.74 6.29 -7.23
CA ASN A 19 2.65 5.15 -7.24
C ASN A 19 2.82 4.61 -5.83
N VAL A 20 2.61 3.30 -5.66
CA VAL A 20 2.83 2.60 -4.40
C VAL A 20 4.03 1.69 -4.56
N ASN A 21 5.08 1.98 -3.80
CA ASN A 21 6.25 1.11 -3.74
C ASN A 21 6.43 0.62 -2.31
N SER A 22 6.27 -0.69 -2.14
CA SER A 22 6.50 -1.36 -0.87
C SER A 22 7.82 -2.10 -0.89
N GLU A 23 8.46 -2.18 0.27
CA GLU A 23 9.58 -3.06 0.54
C GLU A 23 9.31 -3.83 1.84
N ILE A 24 9.53 -5.13 1.82
CA ILE A 24 9.46 -6.00 3.00
C ILE A 24 10.81 -6.67 3.16
N ILE A 25 11.48 -6.43 4.28
CA ILE A 25 12.73 -7.06 4.66
C ILE A 25 12.41 -8.19 5.63
N TYR A 26 12.80 -9.41 5.28
CA TYR A 26 12.67 -10.60 6.11
C TYR A 26 13.97 -10.86 6.89
N HIS A 27 13.86 -10.84 8.22
CA HIS A 27 14.97 -10.96 9.16
C HIS A 27 15.19 -12.40 9.62
N LYS A 28 16.40 -12.74 10.03
CA LYS A 28 16.77 -14.12 10.45
C LYS A 28 16.01 -14.64 11.66
N ASP A 29 15.48 -13.76 12.50
CA ASP A 29 14.73 -14.08 13.72
C ASP A 29 13.22 -14.26 13.49
N ALA A 30 12.83 -14.56 12.25
CA ALA A 30 11.45 -14.68 11.81
C ALA A 30 10.63 -13.38 11.86
N ALA A 31 11.25 -12.24 12.17
CA ALA A 31 10.59 -10.94 12.04
C ALA A 31 10.64 -10.41 10.60
N SER A 32 9.82 -9.42 10.30
CA SER A 32 9.93 -8.62 9.08
C SER A 32 9.67 -7.14 9.31
N THR A 33 10.37 -6.30 8.57
CA THR A 33 10.13 -4.85 8.53
C THR A 33 9.56 -4.50 7.17
N SER A 34 8.44 -3.77 7.13
CA SER A 34 7.86 -3.32 5.87
C SER A 34 7.78 -1.80 5.79
N VAL A 35 8.12 -1.22 4.65
CA VAL A 35 7.90 0.19 4.33
C VAL A 35 7.05 0.27 3.08
N SER A 36 5.99 1.06 3.11
CA SER A 36 5.16 1.38 1.95
C SER A 36 5.20 2.87 1.73
N ASP A 37 5.76 3.28 0.59
CA ASP A 37 5.75 4.66 0.12
C ASP A 37 4.60 4.85 -0.85
N ILE A 38 3.76 5.83 -0.57
CA ILE A 38 2.60 6.20 -1.38
C ILE A 38 2.86 7.60 -1.90
N ASP A 39 3.20 7.69 -3.18
CA ASP A 39 3.31 8.95 -3.91
C ASP A 39 1.92 9.36 -4.38
N THR A 40 1.47 10.54 -3.95
CA THR A 40 0.15 11.09 -4.27
C THR A 40 0.23 12.47 -4.90
N ARG A 41 1.38 12.86 -5.47
CA ARG A 41 1.59 14.22 -6.00
C ARG A 41 0.56 14.61 -7.05
N GLU A 42 0.45 13.78 -8.08
CA GLU A 42 -0.45 14.03 -9.21
C GLU A 42 -1.90 13.98 -8.73
N PHE A 43 -2.23 13.01 -7.85
CA PHE A 43 -3.57 12.89 -7.28
C PHE A 43 -3.99 14.13 -6.49
N ILE A 44 -3.13 14.63 -5.61
CA ILE A 44 -3.42 15.84 -4.83
C ILE A 44 -3.52 17.06 -5.76
N ALA A 45 -2.67 17.16 -6.78
CA ALA A 45 -2.70 18.27 -7.73
C ALA A 45 -4.03 18.33 -8.51
N GLU A 46 -4.49 17.18 -9.02
CA GLU A 46 -5.77 17.06 -9.72
C GLU A 46 -6.95 17.35 -8.80
N MET A 47 -6.95 16.73 -7.63
CA MET A 47 -8.02 16.91 -6.65
C MET A 47 -8.11 18.38 -6.20
N LYS A 48 -6.98 19.07 -6.01
CA LYS A 48 -6.98 20.53 -5.74
C LYS A 48 -7.54 21.33 -6.93
N ALA A 49 -7.16 21.01 -8.16
CA ALA A 49 -7.67 21.69 -9.35
C ALA A 49 -9.19 21.52 -9.53
N MET A 50 -9.75 20.40 -9.06
CA MET A 50 -11.19 20.11 -9.13
C MET A 50 -11.97 20.57 -7.87
N THR A 51 -11.28 20.92 -6.78
CA THR A 51 -11.89 21.32 -5.52
C THR A 51 -11.92 22.85 -5.41
N PRO A 52 -13.09 23.48 -5.20
CA PRO A 52 -13.17 24.92 -4.96
C PRO A 52 -12.24 25.35 -3.82
N ASP A 53 -11.56 26.49 -3.95
CA ASP A 53 -10.59 26.99 -2.97
C ASP A 53 -11.15 27.03 -1.53
N SER A 54 -12.44 27.32 -1.38
CA SER A 54 -13.14 27.36 -0.09
C SER A 54 -13.25 26.01 0.63
N LEU A 55 -13.05 24.89 -0.08
CA LEU A 55 -13.16 23.52 0.44
C LEU A 55 -11.81 22.81 0.55
N GLN A 56 -10.75 23.32 -0.10
CA GLN A 56 -9.44 22.66 -0.14
C GLN A 56 -8.85 22.43 1.27
N GLN A 57 -8.90 23.41 2.17
CA GLN A 57 -8.36 23.26 3.52
C GLN A 57 -9.07 22.15 4.32
N LYS A 58 -10.37 21.96 4.08
CA LYS A 58 -11.19 20.97 4.77
C LYS A 58 -10.89 19.55 4.26
N GLU A 59 -10.70 19.40 2.97
CA GLU A 59 -10.47 18.09 2.32
C GLU A 59 -9.02 17.60 2.47
N PHE A 60 -8.03 18.50 2.40
CA PHE A 60 -6.60 18.12 2.41
C PHE A 60 -5.86 18.42 3.71
N GLY A 61 -6.47 19.15 4.65
CA GLY A 61 -5.82 19.59 5.90
C GLY A 61 -5.40 18.45 6.85
N GLU A 62 -5.94 17.23 6.68
CA GLU A 62 -5.47 16.05 7.43
C GLU A 62 -4.09 15.57 6.96
N LEU A 63 -3.72 15.79 5.69
CA LEU A 63 -2.40 15.45 5.17
C LEU A 63 -1.31 16.33 5.80
N ASP A 64 -1.65 17.59 6.11
CA ASP A 64 -0.74 18.53 6.78
C ASP A 64 -0.46 18.15 8.24
N LYS A 65 -1.30 17.31 8.85
CA LYS A 65 -1.11 16.80 10.22
C LYS A 65 -0.12 15.64 10.29
N LEU A 66 0.19 15.01 9.16
CA LEU A 66 1.14 13.91 9.12
C LEU A 66 2.55 14.41 9.50
N PRO A 67 3.24 13.68 10.40
CA PRO A 67 4.52 14.13 10.93
C PRO A 67 5.60 14.13 9.83
N ALA A 68 6.49 15.11 9.85
CA ALA A 68 7.60 15.18 8.88
C ALA A 68 8.71 14.13 9.12
N SER A 69 8.72 13.50 10.30
CA SER A 69 9.66 12.44 10.68
C SER A 69 8.90 11.21 11.13
N TRP A 70 9.56 10.04 11.06
CA TRP A 70 8.97 8.77 11.50
C TRP A 70 8.45 8.89 12.92
N THR A 71 7.13 8.89 13.06
CA THR A 71 6.46 8.93 14.37
C THR A 71 5.55 7.72 14.45
N ASN A 72 5.59 7.02 15.59
CA ASN A 72 4.73 5.86 15.78
C ASN A 72 3.28 6.28 16.06
N LEU A 73 2.34 5.40 15.75
CA LEU A 73 0.91 5.65 15.83
C LEU A 73 0.47 5.96 17.28
N TYR A 74 1.09 5.33 18.27
CA TYR A 74 0.79 5.59 19.68
C TYR A 74 1.09 7.04 20.07
N ASP A 75 2.27 7.55 19.72
CA ASP A 75 2.66 8.93 20.04
C ASP A 75 1.83 9.95 19.24
N LEU A 76 1.46 9.63 18.00
CA LEU A 76 0.58 10.47 17.19
C LEU A 76 -0.82 10.59 17.81
N GLU A 77 -1.48 9.47 18.11
CA GLU A 77 -2.81 9.49 18.71
C GLU A 77 -2.80 10.13 20.10
N LYS A 78 -1.76 9.90 20.89
CA LYS A 78 -1.59 10.55 22.19
C LYS A 78 -1.47 12.06 22.06
N LYS A 79 -0.66 12.55 21.11
CA LYS A 79 -0.50 13.99 20.83
C LYS A 79 -1.80 14.63 20.36
N GLU A 80 -2.61 13.92 19.58
CA GLU A 80 -3.89 14.41 19.08
C GLU A 80 -5.06 14.23 20.07
N GLY A 81 -4.83 13.61 21.22
CA GLY A 81 -5.89 13.30 22.19
C GLY A 81 -6.89 12.24 21.67
N LYS A 82 -6.48 11.42 20.70
CA LYS A 82 -7.29 10.40 20.03
C LYS A 82 -6.99 8.97 20.48
N LEU A 83 -6.07 8.77 21.43
CA LEU A 83 -5.75 7.43 21.94
C LEU A 83 -6.96 6.81 22.64
N LYS A 84 -7.60 5.83 22.01
CA LYS A 84 -8.87 5.21 22.50
C LYS A 84 -8.66 3.93 23.30
N THR A 85 -7.47 3.34 23.27
CA THR A 85 -7.22 2.01 23.84
C THR A 85 -6.28 2.04 25.04
N ALA A 86 -6.57 1.21 26.05
CA ALA A 86 -5.69 0.89 27.16
C ALA A 86 -5.08 -0.53 27.05
N ASN A 87 -5.44 -1.27 26.00
CA ASN A 87 -4.96 -2.63 25.76
C ASN A 87 -3.45 -2.59 25.45
N GLN A 88 -2.67 -3.38 26.20
CA GLN A 88 -1.21 -3.37 26.10
C GLN A 88 -0.71 -3.93 24.76
N ASP A 89 -1.39 -4.94 24.20
CA ASP A 89 -1.02 -5.50 22.89
C ASP A 89 -1.31 -4.50 21.77
N SER A 90 -2.45 -3.80 21.81
CA SER A 90 -2.75 -2.72 20.87
C SER A 90 -1.70 -1.61 20.96
N ILE A 91 -1.37 -1.16 22.17
CA ILE A 91 -0.34 -0.12 22.38
C ILE A 91 1.03 -0.58 21.86
N ARG A 92 1.41 -1.84 22.12
CA ARG A 92 2.65 -2.43 21.62
C ARG A 92 2.69 -2.41 20.09
N ILE A 93 1.61 -2.81 19.42
CA ILE A 93 1.52 -2.79 17.95
C ILE A 93 1.55 -1.36 17.41
N MET A 94 0.79 -0.43 18.00
CA MET A 94 0.79 0.98 17.59
C MET A 94 2.19 1.61 17.67
N LYS A 95 3.00 1.23 18.67
CA LYS A 95 4.40 1.68 18.78
C LYS A 95 5.32 1.16 17.67
N LYS A 96 4.92 0.09 16.97
CA LYS A 96 5.67 -0.50 15.86
C LYS A 96 5.17 -0.03 14.48
N ILE A 97 4.01 0.63 14.43
CA ILE A 97 3.49 1.25 13.21
C ILE A 97 3.94 2.70 13.18
N PHE A 98 4.77 3.07 12.20
CA PHE A 98 5.27 4.42 12.00
C PHE A 98 4.67 5.02 10.74
N MET A 99 4.50 6.34 10.75
CA MET A 99 4.16 7.10 9.55
C MET A 99 4.97 8.38 9.45
N LYS A 100 5.10 8.89 8.23
CA LYS A 100 5.61 10.23 7.93
C LYS A 100 5.00 10.78 6.66
N SER A 101 4.90 12.10 6.57
CA SER A 101 4.70 12.79 5.31
C SER A 101 5.99 12.77 4.48
N ASN A 102 5.83 12.68 3.18
CA ASN A 102 6.90 12.86 2.21
C ASN A 102 6.77 14.25 1.60
N LYS A 103 7.91 14.91 1.40
CA LYS A 103 7.99 16.20 0.74
C LYS A 103 9.08 16.19 -0.31
N GLU A 104 8.81 16.82 -1.43
CA GLU A 104 9.79 17.09 -2.47
C GLU A 104 9.80 18.59 -2.75
N SER A 105 10.96 19.24 -2.69
CA SER A 105 11.07 20.69 -2.84
C SER A 105 10.14 21.49 -1.91
N ASN A 106 9.96 21.03 -0.66
CA ASN A 106 9.03 21.54 0.36
C ASN A 106 7.52 21.36 0.07
N GLU A 107 7.13 20.76 -1.04
CA GLU A 107 5.73 20.46 -1.36
C GLU A 107 5.37 19.02 -0.92
N PRO A 108 4.14 18.77 -0.44
CA PRO A 108 3.68 17.41 -0.11
C PRO A 108 3.78 16.48 -1.33
N SER A 109 4.52 15.38 -1.18
CA SER A 109 4.64 14.35 -2.22
C SER A 109 3.90 13.05 -1.91
N GLY A 110 3.38 12.91 -0.70
CA GLY A 110 2.66 11.73 -0.27
C GLY A 110 3.00 11.40 1.17
N PHE A 111 2.96 10.11 1.51
CA PHE A 111 3.27 9.64 2.84
C PHE A 111 3.85 8.23 2.81
N SER A 112 4.52 7.86 3.90
CA SER A 112 5.06 6.53 4.09
C SER A 112 4.47 5.90 5.34
N ILE A 113 4.21 4.60 5.29
CA ILE A 113 3.88 3.76 6.45
C ILE A 113 5.00 2.75 6.64
N LYS A 114 5.41 2.51 7.87
CA LYS A 114 6.41 1.51 8.23
C LYS A 114 5.89 0.61 9.35
N LEU A 115 6.03 -0.70 9.18
CA LEU A 115 5.85 -1.70 10.22
C LEU A 115 7.24 -2.15 10.66
N GLU A 116 7.66 -1.74 11.84
CA GLU A 116 9.02 -1.98 12.33
C GLU A 116 9.11 -3.37 12.99
N HIS A 117 9.90 -4.26 12.39
CA HIS A 117 10.34 -5.52 12.98
C HIS A 117 9.20 -6.37 13.58
N PHE A 118 8.15 -6.65 12.79
CA PHE A 118 6.98 -7.42 13.21
C PHE A 118 7.29 -8.92 13.26
N THR A 119 6.93 -9.58 14.37
CA THR A 119 6.96 -11.05 14.47
C THR A 119 5.65 -11.66 13.93
N PRO A 120 5.57 -12.99 13.74
CA PRO A 120 4.32 -13.65 13.37
C PRO A 120 3.15 -13.31 14.33
N GLU A 121 3.41 -13.22 15.63
CA GLU A 121 2.42 -12.85 16.64
C GLU A 121 1.96 -11.40 16.50
N ASP A 122 2.86 -10.50 16.10
CA ASP A 122 2.50 -9.10 15.86
C ASP A 122 1.55 -8.98 14.67
N TYR A 123 1.70 -9.79 13.63
CA TYR A 123 0.75 -9.82 12.52
C TYR A 123 -0.63 -10.36 12.92
N LEU A 124 -0.72 -11.26 13.90
CA LEU A 124 -2.01 -11.70 14.47
C LEU A 124 -2.69 -10.57 15.25
N ALA A 125 -1.92 -9.83 16.04
CA ALA A 125 -2.41 -8.67 16.77
C ALA A 125 -2.81 -7.52 15.81
N LEU A 126 -2.03 -7.30 14.75
CA LEU A 126 -2.34 -6.32 13.70
C LEU A 126 -3.65 -6.64 12.99
N LYS A 127 -3.90 -7.90 12.62
CA LYS A 127 -5.17 -8.32 12.01
C LYS A 127 -6.37 -7.99 12.90
N SER A 128 -6.20 -8.02 14.22
CA SER A 128 -7.26 -7.66 15.15
C SER A 128 -7.44 -6.14 15.19
N TYR A 129 -6.35 -5.38 15.21
CA TYR A 129 -6.37 -3.91 15.12
C TYR A 129 -7.03 -3.41 13.82
N THR A 130 -6.68 -4.01 12.67
CA THR A 130 -7.15 -3.56 11.35
C THR A 130 -8.60 -3.93 11.04
N LYS A 131 -9.27 -4.71 11.89
CA LYS A 131 -10.72 -4.92 11.79
C LYS A 131 -11.48 -3.64 12.11
N ASP A 132 -11.02 -2.92 13.12
CA ASP A 132 -11.64 -1.68 13.60
C ASP A 132 -11.05 -0.47 12.86
N GLU A 133 -9.74 -0.47 12.59
CA GLU A 133 -9.02 0.62 11.93
C GLU A 133 -8.55 0.20 10.52
N LYS A 134 -9.24 0.69 9.47
CA LYS A 134 -8.98 0.29 8.07
C LYS A 134 -7.70 0.92 7.52
N LEU A 135 -6.55 0.31 7.82
CA LEU A 135 -5.24 0.75 7.31
C LEU A 135 -5.00 0.23 5.88
N PRO A 136 -4.46 1.08 4.97
CA PRO A 136 -4.17 0.72 3.58
C PRO A 136 -2.86 -0.08 3.48
N LEU A 137 -2.83 -1.29 4.05
CA LEU A 137 -1.64 -2.13 4.12
C LEU A 137 -1.57 -3.12 2.96
N ASP A 138 -0.38 -3.33 2.41
CA ASP A 138 -0.10 -4.40 1.45
C ASP A 138 -0.40 -5.78 2.06
N GLN A 139 -1.15 -6.62 1.35
CA GLN A 139 -1.50 -7.97 1.80
C GLN A 139 -0.28 -8.89 1.96
N ASN A 140 0.82 -8.60 1.26
CA ASN A 140 2.03 -9.43 1.34
C ASN A 140 2.72 -9.41 2.70
N ILE A 141 2.39 -8.46 3.57
CA ILE A 141 2.87 -8.47 4.97
C ILE A 141 2.33 -9.68 5.75
N PHE A 142 1.26 -10.32 5.28
CA PHE A 142 0.64 -11.48 5.93
C PHE A 142 1.11 -12.83 5.40
N ASN A 143 2.14 -12.86 4.56
CA ASN A 143 2.80 -14.10 4.17
C ASN A 143 3.53 -14.73 5.39
N THR A 144 3.79 -16.04 5.33
CA THR A 144 4.38 -16.76 6.46
C THR A 144 5.89 -16.82 6.32
N TRP A 145 6.61 -16.24 7.28
CA TRP A 145 8.07 -16.26 7.36
C TRP A 145 8.51 -16.90 8.67
N ASP A 146 9.44 -17.86 8.61
CA ASP A 146 9.94 -18.59 9.78
C ASP A 146 11.42 -18.30 10.12
N GLY A 147 12.02 -17.30 9.48
CA GLY A 147 13.44 -16.97 9.60
C GLY A 147 14.33 -17.60 8.50
N LYS A 148 13.77 -18.53 7.72
CA LYS A 148 14.47 -19.20 6.62
C LYS A 148 13.61 -19.41 5.37
N THR A 149 12.33 -19.67 5.55
CA THR A 149 11.38 -20.01 4.50
C THR A 149 10.25 -18.99 4.49
N LEU A 150 10.06 -18.35 3.34
CA LEU A 150 8.90 -17.53 3.06
C LEU A 150 7.89 -18.35 2.25
N THR A 151 6.70 -18.54 2.80
CA THR A 151 5.55 -19.11 2.09
C THR A 151 4.58 -18.00 1.73
N ILE A 152 4.47 -17.75 0.43
CA ILE A 152 3.56 -16.78 -0.16
C ILE A 152 2.30 -17.50 -0.62
N ASN A 153 1.14 -17.06 -0.13
CA ASN A 153 -0.14 -17.44 -0.68
C ASN A 153 -0.50 -16.45 -1.79
N THR A 154 -0.55 -16.89 -3.05
CA THR A 154 -0.79 -15.97 -4.17
C THR A 154 -2.21 -15.38 -4.17
N LYS A 155 -3.13 -15.89 -3.34
CA LYS A 155 -4.40 -15.21 -3.04
C LYS A 155 -4.20 -13.85 -2.38
N ASN A 156 -3.05 -13.62 -1.73
CA ASN A 156 -2.69 -12.32 -1.18
C ASN A 156 -2.25 -11.32 -2.25
N PHE A 157 -2.07 -11.73 -3.51
CA PHE A 157 -1.78 -10.81 -4.61
C PHE A 157 -3.07 -10.08 -5.03
N ASN A 158 -3.52 -9.16 -4.18
CA ASN A 158 -4.69 -8.31 -4.40
C ASN A 158 -4.55 -7.01 -3.60
N LEU A 159 -5.45 -6.06 -3.85
CA LEU A 159 -5.42 -4.73 -3.23
C LEU A 159 -6.55 -4.52 -2.21
N LYS A 160 -7.18 -5.58 -1.71
CA LYS A 160 -8.41 -5.48 -0.91
C LYS A 160 -8.28 -4.59 0.32
N ASN A 161 -7.17 -4.62 1.06
CA ASN A 161 -7.00 -3.76 2.24
C ASN A 161 -6.92 -2.27 1.85
N ILE A 162 -6.29 -1.98 0.71
CA ILE A 162 -6.21 -0.61 0.17
C ILE A 162 -7.60 -0.17 -0.31
N GLU A 163 -8.31 -1.04 -1.05
CA GLU A 163 -9.69 -0.79 -1.48
C GLU A 163 -10.63 -0.55 -0.29
N GLU A 164 -10.54 -1.36 0.77
CA GLU A 164 -11.35 -1.21 1.98
C GLU A 164 -11.06 0.10 2.72
N ALA A 165 -9.78 0.47 2.84
CA ALA A 165 -9.38 1.73 3.44
C ALA A 165 -9.93 2.94 2.66
N LEU A 166 -9.91 2.88 1.33
CA LEU A 166 -10.50 3.92 0.47
C LEU A 166 -12.03 3.98 0.58
N ARG A 167 -12.71 2.83 0.58
CA ARG A 167 -14.17 2.74 0.76
C ARG A 167 -14.64 3.33 2.09
N SER A 168 -13.88 3.13 3.17
CA SER A 168 -14.24 3.69 4.48
C SER A 168 -14.27 5.23 4.50
N LYS A 169 -13.63 5.88 3.52
CA LYS A 169 -13.57 7.33 3.39
C LYS A 169 -14.53 7.90 2.33
N SER A 170 -15.16 7.06 1.50
CA SER A 170 -16.16 7.46 0.51
C SER A 170 -17.56 6.99 0.90
N SER A 171 -18.59 7.81 0.62
CA SER A 171 -19.98 7.41 0.88
C SER A 171 -20.37 6.21 0.03
N ASN A 172 -20.74 5.09 0.66
CA ASN A 172 -21.30 3.83 0.12
C ASN A 172 -21.61 3.79 -1.40
N GLU A 173 -20.59 3.72 -2.25
CA GLU A 173 -20.77 3.56 -3.69
C GLU A 173 -20.25 2.20 -4.20
N GLU A 174 -20.94 1.69 -5.22
CA GLU A 174 -20.88 0.35 -5.81
C GLU A 174 -19.46 -0.09 -6.23
N SER A 175 -19.21 -1.41 -6.21
CA SER A 175 -17.88 -2.01 -6.47
C SER A 175 -17.27 -1.66 -7.83
N GLU A 176 -18.10 -1.41 -8.85
CA GLU A 176 -17.63 -1.05 -10.21
C GLU A 176 -17.03 0.37 -10.25
N LYS A 177 -17.52 1.28 -9.41
CA LYS A 177 -16.93 2.62 -9.26
C LYS A 177 -15.57 2.55 -8.55
N MET A 178 -15.39 1.60 -7.64
CA MET A 178 -14.11 1.39 -6.94
C MET A 178 -13.04 0.85 -7.89
N GLU A 179 -13.38 -0.08 -8.78
CA GLU A 179 -12.45 -0.57 -9.80
C GLU A 179 -11.96 0.57 -10.72
N GLY A 180 -12.89 1.36 -11.28
CA GLY A 180 -12.54 2.51 -12.10
C GLY A 180 -11.70 3.54 -11.34
N MET A 181 -12.00 3.74 -10.05
CA MET A 181 -11.23 4.60 -9.16
C MET A 181 -9.81 4.07 -8.94
N MET A 182 -9.64 2.77 -8.69
CA MET A 182 -8.33 2.15 -8.50
C MET A 182 -7.47 2.22 -9.77
N MET A 183 -8.05 1.93 -10.94
CA MET A 183 -7.36 2.02 -12.22
C MET A 183 -7.01 3.46 -12.62
N MET A 184 -7.82 4.44 -12.22
CA MET A 184 -7.54 5.86 -12.45
C MET A 184 -6.47 6.38 -11.48
N PHE A 185 -6.50 5.95 -10.21
CA PHE A 185 -5.62 6.51 -9.19
C PHE A 185 -4.25 5.85 -9.17
N PHE A 186 -4.14 4.54 -9.38
CA PHE A 186 -2.87 3.86 -9.24
C PHE A 186 -2.24 3.57 -10.60
N LYS A 187 -1.03 4.08 -10.80
CA LYS A 187 -0.21 3.85 -11.99
C LYS A 187 0.63 2.59 -11.85
N LYS A 188 1.33 2.48 -10.72
CA LYS A 188 2.22 1.35 -10.43
C LYS A 188 2.11 0.99 -8.96
N ILE A 189 1.86 -0.28 -8.71
CA ILE A 189 1.91 -0.86 -7.38
C ILE A 189 2.90 -2.02 -7.44
N GLY A 190 3.84 -2.05 -6.52
CA GLY A 190 4.76 -3.18 -6.42
C GLY A 190 5.41 -3.30 -5.06
N THR A 191 5.86 -4.51 -4.78
CA THR A 191 6.39 -4.92 -3.49
C THR A 191 7.70 -5.65 -3.71
N THR A 192 8.79 -5.10 -3.19
CA THR A 192 10.09 -5.78 -3.17
C THR A 192 10.20 -6.57 -1.88
N LEU A 193 10.41 -7.87 -2.00
CA LEU A 193 10.70 -8.76 -0.87
C LEU A 193 12.21 -8.94 -0.81
N ARG A 194 12.84 -8.52 0.28
CA ARG A 194 14.27 -8.64 0.54
C ARG A 194 14.53 -9.61 1.69
N PHE A 195 15.63 -10.33 1.59
CA PHE A 195 16.07 -11.31 2.57
C PHE A 195 17.46 -10.94 3.09
N GLU A 196 17.72 -11.13 4.38
CA GLU A 196 19.06 -10.95 4.94
C GLU A 196 20.05 -12.05 4.51
N ASN A 197 19.54 -13.23 4.15
CA ASN A 197 20.31 -14.34 3.61
C ASN A 197 20.02 -14.51 2.11
N LYS A 198 20.97 -15.11 1.39
CA LYS A 198 20.79 -15.40 -0.04
C LYS A 198 19.61 -16.34 -0.25
N ILE A 199 18.88 -16.11 -1.33
CA ILE A 199 17.85 -17.01 -1.83
C ILE A 199 18.54 -18.27 -2.36
N LYS A 200 18.28 -19.39 -1.69
CA LYS A 200 18.75 -20.71 -2.10
C LYS A 200 17.87 -21.30 -3.20
N SER A 201 16.55 -21.17 -3.07
CA SER A 201 15.60 -21.69 -4.05
C SER A 201 14.26 -20.98 -4.02
N ILE A 202 13.61 -20.93 -5.17
CA ILE A 202 12.21 -20.49 -5.33
C ILE A 202 11.44 -21.63 -5.98
N THR A 203 10.36 -22.07 -5.34
CA THR A 203 9.45 -23.10 -5.85
C THR A 203 8.06 -22.50 -6.03
N GLY A 204 7.40 -22.78 -7.14
CA GLY A 204 6.17 -22.12 -7.55
C GLY A 204 6.46 -20.90 -8.46
N LYS A 205 5.50 -20.55 -9.30
CA LYS A 205 5.59 -19.48 -10.29
C LYS A 205 4.30 -18.68 -10.35
N HIS A 206 4.43 -17.37 -10.50
CA HIS A 206 3.33 -16.46 -10.78
C HIS A 206 3.82 -15.35 -11.70
N ASP A 207 3.00 -14.91 -12.65
CA ASP A 207 3.40 -13.92 -13.65
C ASP A 207 3.83 -12.58 -13.05
N TRP A 208 3.27 -12.23 -11.90
CA TRP A 208 3.61 -11.01 -11.16
C TRP A 208 4.87 -11.11 -10.29
N LEU A 209 5.45 -12.31 -10.08
CA LEU A 209 6.62 -12.49 -9.22
C LEU A 209 7.87 -12.71 -10.06
N THR A 210 8.87 -11.84 -9.88
CA THR A 210 10.15 -11.91 -10.58
C THR A 210 11.32 -11.85 -9.60
N LYS A 211 12.34 -12.71 -9.77
CA LYS A 211 13.61 -12.59 -9.01
C LYS A 211 14.40 -11.39 -9.53
N ILE A 212 14.84 -10.52 -8.64
CA ILE A 212 15.61 -9.32 -9.00
C ILE A 212 17.11 -9.57 -8.84
N ASP A 213 17.51 -10.12 -7.70
CA ASP A 213 18.89 -10.48 -7.39
C ASP A 213 18.93 -11.66 -6.41
N ASP A 214 20.11 -12.02 -5.91
CA ASP A 214 20.29 -13.16 -4.99
C ASP A 214 19.68 -12.95 -3.61
N TYR A 215 19.17 -11.76 -3.29
CA TYR A 215 18.59 -11.41 -2.00
C TYR A 215 17.18 -10.85 -2.13
N SER A 216 16.62 -10.76 -3.33
CA SER A 216 15.33 -10.11 -3.52
C SER A 216 14.50 -10.64 -4.68
N VAL A 217 13.20 -10.59 -4.45
CA VAL A 217 12.17 -10.81 -5.47
C VAL A 217 11.23 -9.62 -5.48
N ARG A 218 10.56 -9.35 -6.61
CA ARG A 218 9.59 -8.28 -6.75
C ARG A 218 8.26 -8.83 -7.20
N ILE A 219 7.21 -8.34 -6.57
CA ILE A 219 5.82 -8.53 -6.97
C ILE A 219 5.41 -7.22 -7.65
N GLU A 220 5.01 -7.28 -8.92
CA GLU A 220 4.48 -6.13 -9.64
C GLU A 220 3.05 -6.40 -10.05
N TYR A 221 2.12 -5.59 -9.57
CA TYR A 221 0.70 -5.76 -9.86
C TYR A 221 0.38 -5.15 -11.21
N ASP A 222 -0.23 -5.94 -12.08
CA ASP A 222 -0.90 -5.45 -13.28
C ASP A 222 -2.38 -5.21 -12.94
N LEU A 223 -2.74 -3.95 -12.71
CA LEU A 223 -4.09 -3.55 -12.34
C LEU A 223 -5.11 -3.93 -13.41
N LYS A 224 -4.74 -3.80 -14.69
CA LYS A 224 -5.62 -4.15 -15.80
C LYS A 224 -5.94 -5.64 -15.78
N THR A 225 -4.91 -6.47 -15.64
CA THR A 225 -5.07 -7.93 -15.53
C THR A 225 -5.79 -8.33 -14.23
N MET A 226 -5.62 -7.57 -13.13
CA MET A 226 -6.26 -7.84 -11.84
C MET A 226 -7.79 -7.70 -11.89
N TYR A 227 -8.29 -6.69 -12.62
CA TYR A 227 -9.72 -6.42 -12.70
C TYR A 227 -10.40 -6.99 -13.96
N ASP A 228 -9.63 -7.49 -14.92
CA ASP A 228 -10.15 -8.21 -16.08
C ASP A 228 -10.65 -9.62 -15.70
N LYS A 229 -11.97 -9.82 -15.77
CA LYS A 229 -12.63 -11.11 -15.48
C LYS A 229 -12.22 -12.24 -16.43
N GLU A 230 -11.66 -11.92 -17.60
CA GLU A 230 -11.21 -12.87 -18.61
C GLU A 230 -9.69 -13.06 -18.61
N ALA A 231 -8.96 -12.39 -17.69
CA ALA A 231 -7.52 -12.49 -17.58
C ALA A 231 -7.06 -13.95 -17.44
N LYS A 232 -6.06 -14.31 -18.25
CA LYS A 232 -5.40 -15.62 -18.19
C LYS A 232 -3.93 -15.44 -17.84
N PHE A 233 -3.57 -15.96 -16.67
CA PHE A 233 -2.17 -16.05 -16.26
C PHE A 233 -1.49 -17.23 -16.94
N LYS A 234 -0.24 -17.02 -17.36
CA LYS A 234 0.65 -18.09 -17.83
C LYS A 234 1.11 -18.95 -16.66
N ASN A 235 1.40 -18.33 -15.52
CA ASN A 235 1.73 -18.98 -14.26
C ASN A 235 0.86 -18.41 -13.14
N ALA A 236 0.21 -19.30 -12.38
CA ALA A 236 -0.69 -18.93 -11.29
C ALA A 236 -0.65 -19.98 -10.17
N ASP A 237 0.54 -20.42 -9.78
CA ASP A 237 0.65 -21.39 -8.70
C ASP A 237 0.04 -20.80 -7.42
N PRO A 238 -0.77 -21.56 -6.67
CA PRO A 238 -1.48 -21.06 -5.49
C PRO A 238 -0.54 -20.73 -4.33
N THR A 239 0.70 -21.22 -4.39
CA THR A 239 1.70 -21.05 -3.34
C THR A 239 3.08 -20.93 -3.96
N ILE A 240 3.86 -19.98 -3.46
CA ILE A 240 5.28 -19.83 -3.79
C ILE A 240 6.08 -19.98 -2.51
N THR A 241 7.11 -20.80 -2.54
CA THR A 241 8.02 -21.03 -1.41
C THR A 241 9.41 -20.53 -1.77
N ILE A 242 9.93 -19.61 -0.98
CA ILE A 242 11.28 -19.08 -1.11
C ILE A 242 12.08 -19.54 0.10
N VAL A 243 13.18 -20.24 -0.13
CA VAL A 243 14.07 -20.74 0.92
C VAL A 243 15.37 -19.97 0.86
N THR A 244 15.85 -19.48 2.00
CA THR A 244 17.16 -18.83 2.14
C THR A 244 18.20 -19.78 2.75
N GLU A 245 19.47 -19.39 2.65
CA GLU A 245 20.60 -20.13 3.27
C GLU A 245 20.45 -20.28 4.79
#